data_AF-A0A965QEB6-F1
#
_entry.id   AF-A0A965QEB6-F1
#
_cell.length_a   1.000
_cell.length_b   1.000
_cell.length_c   1.000
_cell.angle_alpha   90.00
_cell.angle_beta   90.00
_cell.angle_gamma   90.00
#
_symmetry.space_group_name_H-M   'P 1'
#
loop_
_entity.id
_entity.type
_entity.pdbx_description
1 polymer ?
#
loop_
_entity_poly.entity_id
_entity_poly.type
_entity_poly.pdbx_seq_one_letter_code
_entity_poly.pdbx_strand_id
1 'polypeptide(L)'
;AIGCAAVVGLYFLVNVIYLLVLPLPAIQNAPADRVATAVVEYILPGYGSTLMAIAIMISTFGCVNALVLTGARAYHAMAHDKLFFPRAAELNKANVPGHSLWMQGAWSAALVLPRTFDVATGKYGNLYGNLLDYVVSAALIFTSSVTLRFGSNPLNFSAPALAAEGPPGPPRPPPPPPAGAAERPSDEVRSISAGAMVRLA
;
A
#
# COMPACT_ATOMS: atom_id res chain seq x y z
N ALA A 1 -9.58 14.38 -8.55
CA ALA A 1 -9.13 15.54 -9.33
C ALA A 1 -8.83 16.76 -8.46
N ILE A 2 -9.79 17.22 -7.63
CA ILE A 2 -9.64 18.46 -6.82
C ILE A 2 -8.42 18.41 -5.88
N GLY A 3 -8.18 17.29 -5.19
CA GLY A 3 -7.00 17.14 -4.32
C GLY A 3 -5.66 17.25 -5.08
N CYS A 4 -5.54 16.58 -6.23
CA CYS A 4 -4.34 16.68 -7.07
C CYS A 4 -4.13 18.11 -7.59
N ALA A 5 -5.19 18.77 -8.06
CA ALA A 5 -5.11 20.15 -8.54
C ALA A 5 -4.71 21.13 -7.42
N ALA A 6 -5.21 20.93 -6.20
CA ALA A 6 -4.84 21.74 -5.04
C ALA A 6 -3.36 21.60 -4.68
N VAL A 7 -2.82 20.37 -4.67
CA VAL A 7 -1.39 20.15 -4.38
C VAL A 7 -0.50 20.77 -5.46
N VAL A 8 -0.88 20.63 -6.74
CA VAL A 8 -0.15 21.26 -7.85
C VAL A 8 -0.15 22.79 -7.70
N GLY A 9 -1.31 23.39 -7.44
CA GLY A 9 -1.43 24.84 -7.22
C GLY A 9 -0.59 25.34 -6.04
N LEU A 10 -0.62 24.61 -4.91
CA LEU A 10 0.21 24.91 -3.75
C LEU A 10 1.70 24.89 -4.11
N TYR A 11 2.13 23.87 -4.88
CA TYR A 11 3.53 23.73 -5.28
C TYR A 11 3.99 24.94 -6.10
N PHE A 12 3.19 25.38 -7.09
CA PHE A 12 3.51 26.58 -7.86
C PHE A 12 3.61 27.82 -6.97
N LEU A 13 2.66 28.01 -6.05
CA LEU A 13 2.65 29.17 -5.16
C LEU A 13 3.88 29.22 -4.25
N VAL A 14 4.27 28.08 -3.69
CA VAL A 14 5.47 27.98 -2.83
C VAL A 14 6.74 28.30 -3.62
N ASN A 15 6.87 27.81 -4.85
CA ASN A 15 8.01 28.16 -5.71
C ASN A 15 8.07 29.67 -6.01
N VAL A 16 6.94 30.32 -6.24
CA VAL A 16 6.88 31.79 -6.41
C VAL A 16 7.33 32.52 -5.15
N ILE A 17 6.88 32.08 -3.96
CA ILE A 17 7.31 32.66 -2.68
C ILE A 17 8.83 32.55 -2.51
N TYR A 18 9.43 31.42 -2.86
CA TYR A 18 10.89 31.24 -2.77
C TYR A 18 11.65 32.25 -3.63
N LEU A 19 11.17 32.53 -4.85
CA LEU A 19 11.79 33.50 -5.74
C LEU A 19 11.60 34.96 -5.29
N LEU A 20 10.50 35.27 -4.58
CA LEU A 20 10.20 36.62 -4.10
C LEU A 20 10.89 36.94 -2.77
N VAL A 21 11.11 35.95 -1.91
CA VAL A 21 11.64 36.15 -0.54
C VAL A 21 13.15 35.97 -0.48
N LEU A 22 13.75 35.10 -1.30
CA LEU A 22 15.17 34.77 -1.21
C LEU A 22 15.97 35.32 -2.41
N PRO A 23 16.93 36.24 -2.22
CA PRO A 23 17.83 36.65 -3.28
C PRO A 23 18.73 35.46 -3.70
N LEU A 24 18.92 35.27 -5.02
CA LEU A 24 19.68 34.17 -5.65
C LEU A 24 20.98 33.73 -4.94
N PRO A 25 21.85 34.62 -4.40
CA PRO A 25 23.05 34.19 -3.68
C PRO A 25 22.81 33.44 -2.35
N ALA A 26 21.65 33.61 -1.71
CA ALA A 26 21.27 32.89 -0.49
C ALA A 26 20.69 31.49 -0.79
N ILE A 27 20.16 31.27 -2.00
CA ILE A 27 19.70 29.94 -2.47
C ILE A 27 20.90 29.02 -2.72
N GLN A 28 21.99 29.56 -3.26
CA GLN A 28 23.19 28.79 -3.60
C GLN A 28 24.05 28.37 -2.40
N ASN A 29 23.96 29.10 -1.27
CA ASN A 29 24.71 28.80 -0.04
C ASN A 29 23.82 28.33 1.11
N ALA A 30 22.56 27.96 0.84
CA ALA A 30 21.65 27.49 1.86
C ALA A 30 22.22 26.21 2.51
N PRO A 31 22.49 26.20 3.82
CA PRO A 31 23.02 25.03 4.48
C PRO A 31 21.96 23.92 4.44
N ALA A 32 22.30 22.82 3.75
CA ALA A 32 21.60 21.53 3.75
C ALA A 32 20.28 21.42 2.96
N ASP A 33 20.12 22.06 1.80
CA ASP A 33 18.95 21.89 0.90
C ASP A 33 17.57 22.24 1.49
N ARG A 34 17.54 22.91 2.66
CA ARG A 34 16.30 23.26 3.37
C ARG A 34 15.82 24.67 3.03
N VAL A 35 15.57 24.94 1.76
CA VAL A 35 15.11 26.24 1.25
C VAL A 35 13.83 26.72 1.96
N ALA A 36 12.89 25.80 2.23
CA ALA A 36 11.66 26.08 2.96
C ALA A 36 11.91 26.67 4.37
N THR A 37 12.87 26.10 5.10
CA THR A 37 13.21 26.53 6.46
C THR A 37 13.96 27.85 6.46
N ALA A 38 14.81 28.09 5.45
CA ALA A 38 15.51 29.37 5.29
C ALA A 38 14.53 30.53 5.02
N VAL A 39 13.52 30.32 4.17
CA VAL A 39 12.43 31.28 3.92
C VAL A 39 11.60 31.49 5.19
N VAL A 40 11.31 30.37 5.88
CA VAL A 40 10.86 30.27 7.28
C VAL A 40 11.39 31.38 8.19
N GLU A 41 12.69 31.23 8.40
CA GLU A 41 13.54 32.01 9.28
C GLU A 41 13.70 33.46 8.82
N TYR A 42 13.70 33.70 7.52
CA TYR A 42 13.78 35.05 6.97
C TYR A 42 12.52 35.88 7.27
N ILE A 43 11.35 35.25 7.23
CA ILE A 43 10.06 35.89 7.54
C ILE A 43 9.88 36.03 9.06
N LEU A 44 10.30 35.02 9.84
CA LEU A 44 10.17 34.94 11.29
C LEU A 44 11.51 34.57 11.95
N PRO A 45 12.40 35.55 12.20
CA PRO A 45 13.71 35.28 12.76
C PRO A 45 13.62 34.74 14.19
N GLY A 46 14.39 33.69 14.49
CA GLY A 46 14.50 33.02 15.79
C GLY A 46 13.48 31.90 16.03
N TYR A 47 12.33 31.93 15.37
CA TYR A 47 11.26 30.93 15.56
C TYR A 47 10.97 30.08 14.33
N GLY A 48 11.47 30.47 13.15
CA GLY A 48 11.12 29.85 11.87
C GLY A 48 11.51 28.37 11.77
N SER A 49 12.72 28.03 12.20
CA SER A 49 13.23 26.66 12.23
C SER A 49 12.40 25.72 13.12
N THR A 50 12.07 26.15 14.33
CA THR A 50 11.27 25.37 15.28
C THR A 50 9.84 25.18 14.79
N LEU A 51 9.22 26.24 14.25
CA LEU A 51 7.85 26.17 13.73
C LEU A 51 7.75 25.23 12.52
N MET A 52 8.72 25.27 11.61
CA MET A 52 8.81 24.32 10.49
C MET A 52 9.03 22.88 10.96
N ALA A 53 9.90 22.67 11.95
CA ALA A 53 10.11 21.33 12.51
C ALA A 53 8.80 20.75 13.08
N ILE A 54 8.04 21.54 13.84
CA ILE A 54 6.74 21.14 14.40
C ILE A 54 5.74 20.85 13.28
N ALA A 55 5.64 21.72 12.27
CA ALA A 55 4.73 21.53 11.14
C ALA A 55 5.02 20.23 10.38
N ILE A 56 6.30 19.96 10.07
CA ILE A 56 6.74 18.72 9.42
C ILE A 56 6.43 17.52 10.29
N MET A 57 6.67 17.59 11.60
CA MET A 57 6.35 16.50 12.53
C MET A 57 4.86 16.17 12.48
N ILE A 58 3.98 17.14 12.66
CA ILE A 58 2.52 16.92 12.63
C ILE A 58 2.08 16.32 11.29
N SER A 59 2.58 16.86 10.16
CA SER A 59 2.25 16.36 8.82
C SER A 59 2.75 14.93 8.60
N THR A 60 3.98 14.63 9.04
CA THR A 60 4.61 13.32 8.87
C THR A 60 3.90 12.28 9.74
N PHE A 61 3.64 12.59 11.00
CA PHE A 61 2.89 11.68 11.89
C PHE A 61 1.48 11.42 11.36
N GLY A 62 0.76 12.46 10.88
CA GLY A 62 -0.55 12.30 10.26
C GLY A 62 -0.51 11.39 9.03
N CYS A 63 0.45 11.63 8.13
CA CYS A 63 0.63 10.81 6.92
C CYS A 63 1.02 9.36 7.24
N VAL A 64 1.93 9.14 8.19
CA VAL A 64 2.37 7.78 8.59
C VAL A 64 1.21 6.98 9.18
N ASN A 65 0.38 7.60 10.04
CA ASN A 65 -0.81 6.94 10.58
C ASN A 65 -1.79 6.54 9.48
N ALA A 66 -2.02 7.42 8.50
CA ALA A 66 -2.83 7.09 7.33
C ALA A 66 -2.23 5.93 6.54
N LEU A 67 -0.92 5.98 6.23
CA LEU A 67 -0.20 4.97 5.43
C LEU A 67 -0.15 3.59 6.11
N VAL A 68 -0.02 3.53 7.44
CA VAL A 68 -0.03 2.26 8.18
C VAL A 68 -1.42 1.62 8.12
N LEU A 69 -2.48 2.40 8.32
CA LEU A 69 -3.86 1.88 8.27
C LEU A 69 -4.26 1.47 6.85
N THR A 70 -3.90 2.25 5.83
CA THR A 70 -4.17 1.91 4.43
C THR A 70 -3.29 0.76 3.94
N GLY A 71 -2.01 0.76 4.33
CA GLY A 71 -1.04 -0.27 3.99
C GLY A 71 -1.45 -1.63 4.52
N ALA A 72 -1.85 -1.72 5.79
CA ALA A 72 -2.34 -2.95 6.40
C ALA A 72 -3.53 -3.56 5.63
N ARG A 73 -4.47 -2.72 5.17
CA ARG A 73 -5.63 -3.15 4.38
C ARG A 73 -5.24 -3.59 2.97
N ALA A 74 -4.28 -2.89 2.34
CA ALA A 74 -3.75 -3.26 1.03
C ALA A 74 -2.96 -4.59 1.08
N TYR A 75 -2.10 -4.78 2.07
CA TYR A 75 -1.36 -6.02 2.29
C TYR A 75 -2.29 -7.19 2.60
N HIS A 76 -3.36 -6.96 3.38
CA HIS A 76 -4.39 -7.96 3.64
C HIS A 76 -5.14 -8.36 2.36
N ALA A 77 -5.56 -7.40 1.53
CA ALA A 77 -6.21 -7.68 0.25
C ALA A 77 -5.28 -8.47 -0.70
N MET A 78 -4.00 -8.10 -0.80
CA MET A 78 -3.01 -8.82 -1.62
C MET A 78 -2.70 -10.24 -1.10
N ALA A 79 -2.80 -10.48 0.21
CA ALA A 79 -2.68 -11.82 0.79
C ALA A 79 -3.91 -12.70 0.50
N HIS A 80 -5.11 -12.10 0.41
CA HIS A 80 -6.34 -12.79 0.01
C HIS A 80 -6.30 -13.22 -1.47
N ASP A 81 -5.60 -12.47 -2.32
CA ASP A 81 -5.33 -12.82 -3.73
C ASP A 81 -4.24 -13.91 -3.92
N LYS A 82 -3.79 -14.55 -2.83
CA LYS A 82 -2.81 -15.66 -2.78
C LYS A 82 -1.42 -15.36 -3.38
N LEU A 83 -1.08 -14.09 -3.59
CA LEU A 83 0.21 -13.67 -4.18
C LEU A 83 1.33 -13.49 -3.12
N PHE A 84 0.97 -13.46 -1.84
CA PHE A 84 1.90 -13.38 -0.69
C PHE A 84 1.54 -14.39 0.41
N PHE A 85 2.53 -14.74 1.24
CA PHE A 85 2.47 -15.82 2.24
C PHE A 85 1.15 -15.87 3.02
N PRO A 86 0.47 -17.04 3.08
CA PRO A 86 -0.89 -17.18 3.64
C PRO A 86 -1.01 -16.86 5.15
N ARG A 87 0.11 -16.70 5.86
CA ARG A 87 0.14 -16.30 7.28
C ARG A 87 -0.10 -14.81 7.52
N ALA A 88 -0.01 -13.97 6.49
CA ALA A 88 -0.33 -12.54 6.61
C ALA A 88 -1.85 -12.26 6.67
N ALA A 89 -2.69 -13.27 6.37
CA ALA A 89 -4.15 -13.18 6.36
C ALA A 89 -4.81 -13.53 7.70
N GLU A 90 -4.06 -13.98 8.71
CA GLU A 90 -4.63 -14.27 10.03
C GLU A 90 -4.96 -12.98 10.78
N LEU A 91 -6.27 -12.71 10.88
CA LEU A 91 -6.83 -11.62 11.68
C LEU A 91 -6.62 -11.89 13.18
N ASN A 92 -6.15 -10.87 13.89
CA ASN A 92 -6.13 -10.89 15.35
C ASN A 92 -7.57 -10.70 15.91
N LYS A 93 -7.81 -10.97 17.20
CA LYS A 93 -9.11 -10.86 17.90
C LYS A 93 -9.83 -9.51 17.73
N ALA A 94 -9.12 -8.46 17.33
CA ALA A 94 -9.65 -7.12 17.07
C ALA A 94 -9.99 -6.85 15.57
N ASN A 95 -9.99 -7.86 14.71
CA ASN A 95 -10.20 -7.75 13.26
C ASN A 95 -9.16 -6.86 12.54
N VAL A 96 -7.93 -6.76 13.07
CA VAL A 96 -6.82 -6.03 12.45
C VAL A 96 -5.75 -7.04 11.99
N PRO A 97 -5.22 -6.92 10.76
CA PRO A 97 -4.17 -7.80 10.24
C PRO A 97 -2.82 -7.49 10.91
N GLY A 98 -2.57 -8.09 12.07
CA GLY A 98 -1.38 -7.84 12.89
C GLY A 98 -0.07 -8.27 12.24
N HIS A 99 -0.08 -9.36 11.46
CA HIS A 99 1.10 -9.85 10.75
C HIS A 99 1.54 -8.91 9.61
N SER A 100 0.60 -8.27 8.92
CA SER A 100 0.90 -7.28 7.88
C SER A 100 1.59 -6.03 8.46
N LEU A 101 1.21 -5.60 9.67
CA LEU A 101 1.89 -4.49 10.36
C LEU A 101 3.35 -4.81 10.68
N TRP A 102 3.62 -6.02 11.17
CA TRP A 102 4.99 -6.47 11.47
C TRP A 102 5.84 -6.59 10.22
N MET A 103 5.29 -7.12 9.12
CA MET A 103 6.02 -7.17 7.84
C MET A 103 6.34 -5.77 7.30
N GLN A 104 5.38 -4.84 7.32
CA GLN A 104 5.60 -3.46 6.90
C GLN A 104 6.65 -2.75 7.77
N GLY A 105 6.60 -2.96 9.09
CA GLY A 105 7.56 -2.42 10.04
C GLY A 105 8.96 -3.00 9.86
N ALA A 106 9.08 -4.33 9.72
CA ALA A 106 10.34 -5.01 9.49
C ALA A 106 10.99 -4.58 8.17
N TRP A 107 10.20 -4.46 7.10
CA TRP A 107 10.68 -3.99 5.81
C TRP A 107 11.16 -2.52 5.88
N SER A 108 10.40 -1.65 6.55
CA SER A 108 10.79 -0.26 6.74
C SER A 108 12.09 -0.14 7.56
N ALA A 109 12.22 -0.93 8.64
CA ALA A 109 13.44 -0.98 9.44
C ALA A 109 14.64 -1.50 8.62
N ALA A 110 14.43 -2.55 7.83
CA ALA A 110 15.47 -3.10 6.96
C ALA A 110 15.94 -2.11 5.88
N LEU A 111 15.10 -1.18 5.42
CA LEU A 111 15.49 -0.16 4.45
C LEU A 111 16.18 1.05 5.10
N VAL A 112 15.79 1.42 6.32
CA VAL A 112 16.24 2.64 7.00
C VAL A 112 17.47 2.42 7.89
N LEU A 113 17.66 1.23 8.47
CA LEU A 113 18.77 0.95 9.37
C LEU A 113 20.14 0.77 8.67
N PRO A 114 20.25 0.21 7.45
CA PRO A 114 21.55 0.01 6.81
C PRO A 114 22.17 1.33 6.36
N ARG A 115 23.24 1.73 7.06
CA ARG A 115 24.04 2.87 6.66
C ARG A 115 24.96 2.48 5.51
N THR A 116 24.95 3.26 4.44
CA THR A 116 25.86 3.09 3.29
C THR A 116 26.96 4.13 3.39
N PHE A 117 28.19 3.72 3.11
CA PHE A 117 29.35 4.60 3.12
C PHE A 117 29.81 4.80 1.68
N ASP A 118 29.78 6.04 1.23
CA ASP A 118 30.28 6.40 -0.08
C ASP A 118 31.77 6.77 0.02
N VAL A 119 32.61 5.91 -0.55
CA VAL A 119 34.08 6.05 -0.52
C VAL A 119 34.57 7.24 -1.36
N ALA A 120 33.79 7.70 -2.34
CA ALA A 120 34.16 8.78 -3.24
C ALA A 120 33.86 10.16 -2.65
N THR A 121 32.78 10.30 -1.87
CA THR A 121 32.38 11.58 -1.26
C THR A 121 32.70 11.67 0.23
N GLY A 122 33.13 10.57 0.87
CA GLY A 122 33.44 10.53 2.31
C GLY A 122 32.22 10.77 3.20
N LYS A 123 31.00 10.63 2.65
CA LYS A 123 29.74 10.92 3.33
C LYS A 123 29.03 9.62 3.70
N TYR A 124 28.40 9.64 4.86
CA TYR A 124 27.52 8.57 5.29
C TYR A 124 26.11 8.81 4.74
N GLY A 125 25.65 7.91 3.88
CA GLY A 125 24.27 7.85 3.38
C GLY A 125 23.44 6.78 4.08
N ASN A 126 22.22 6.58 3.59
CA ASN A 126 21.35 5.47 3.98
C ASN A 126 20.95 4.67 2.73
N LEU A 127 20.81 3.34 2.86
CA LEU A 127 20.37 2.48 1.77
C LEU A 127 19.04 2.96 1.18
N TYR A 128 18.09 3.35 2.04
CA TYR A 128 16.82 3.92 1.60
C TYR A 128 16.98 5.15 0.69
N GLY A 129 17.87 6.09 1.05
CA GLY A 129 18.07 7.32 0.26
C GLY A 129 18.57 7.02 -1.14
N ASN A 130 19.61 6.18 -1.24
CA ASN A 130 20.17 5.78 -2.53
C ASN A 130 19.15 5.01 -3.38
N LEU A 131 18.42 4.07 -2.77
CA LEU A 131 17.38 3.33 -3.48
C LEU A 131 16.26 4.25 -3.97
N LEU A 132 15.85 5.23 -3.16
CA LEU A 132 14.84 6.20 -3.55
C LEU A 132 15.29 7.00 -4.76
N ASP A 133 16.51 7.53 -4.76
CA ASP A 133 17.04 8.32 -5.88
C ASP A 133 17.06 7.50 -7.18
N TYR A 134 17.51 6.25 -7.12
CA TYR A 134 17.51 5.36 -8.28
C TYR A 134 16.11 4.98 -8.74
N VAL A 135 15.21 4.61 -7.83
CA VAL A 135 13.85 4.18 -8.15
C VAL A 135 13.02 5.32 -8.70
N VAL A 136 13.12 6.53 -8.13
CA VAL A 136 12.41 7.72 -8.63
C VAL A 136 12.91 8.08 -10.03
N SER A 137 14.23 8.08 -10.25
CA SER A 137 14.80 8.33 -11.57
C SER A 137 14.34 7.31 -12.60
N ALA A 138 14.39 6.02 -12.26
CA ALA A 138 13.92 4.94 -13.12
C ALA A 138 12.41 5.04 -13.43
N ALA A 139 11.59 5.35 -12.42
CA ALA A 139 10.14 5.52 -12.57
C ALA A 139 9.77 6.72 -13.46
N LEU A 140 10.49 7.83 -13.34
CA LEU A 140 10.31 9.01 -14.20
C LEU A 140 10.69 8.70 -15.66
N ILE A 141 11.81 8.01 -15.89
CA ILE A 141 12.22 7.58 -17.24
C ILE A 141 11.19 6.61 -17.82
N PHE A 142 10.74 5.62 -17.05
CA PHE A 142 9.74 4.67 -17.49
C PHE A 142 8.42 5.37 -17.84
N THR A 143 7.92 6.22 -16.96
CA THR A 143 6.66 6.95 -17.19
C THR A 143 6.76 7.90 -18.38
N SER A 144 7.88 8.59 -18.54
CA SER A 144 8.14 9.45 -19.70
C SER A 144 8.23 8.63 -20.98
N SER A 145 8.91 7.48 -20.96
CA SER A 145 9.04 6.57 -22.11
C SER A 145 7.71 5.97 -22.53
N VAL A 146 6.88 5.53 -21.57
CA VAL A 146 5.53 5.03 -21.82
C VAL A 146 4.65 6.14 -22.39
N THR A 147 4.71 7.34 -21.81
CA THR A 147 3.91 8.49 -22.28
C THR A 147 4.30 8.91 -23.70
N LEU A 148 5.61 8.89 -24.03
CA LEU A 148 6.11 9.22 -25.36
C LEU A 148 5.80 8.13 -26.40
N ARG A 149 5.85 6.85 -26.03
CA ARG A 149 5.55 5.72 -26.94
C ARG A 149 4.07 5.50 -27.18
N PHE A 150 3.22 5.78 -26.19
CA PHE A 150 1.77 5.55 -26.26
C PHE A 150 0.94 6.83 -26.40
N GLY A 151 1.62 7.96 -26.65
CA GLY A 151 1.06 9.25 -27.08
C GLY A 151 -0.32 9.58 -26.52
N SER A 152 -0.38 10.21 -25.35
CA SER A 152 -1.55 10.95 -24.81
C SER A 152 -2.95 10.44 -25.17
N ASN A 153 -3.17 9.13 -25.24
CA ASN A 153 -4.50 8.54 -25.29
C ASN A 153 -4.82 8.04 -23.87
N PRO A 154 -5.26 8.93 -22.98
CA PRO A 154 -5.73 8.49 -21.67
C PRO A 154 -7.00 7.66 -21.91
N LEU A 155 -7.08 6.52 -21.21
CA LEU A 155 -8.33 5.76 -21.01
C LEU A 155 -8.84 4.93 -22.21
N ASN A 156 -8.02 4.05 -22.76
CA ASN A 156 -8.56 2.78 -23.26
C ASN A 156 -8.01 1.59 -22.48
N PHE A 157 -8.06 1.67 -21.14
CA PHE A 157 -8.35 0.48 -20.35
C PHE A 157 -9.84 0.19 -20.51
N SER A 158 -10.26 -0.22 -21.72
CA SER A 158 -11.46 -1.05 -21.81
C SER A 158 -11.16 -2.26 -20.95
N ALA A 159 -11.76 -2.35 -19.76
CA ALA A 159 -11.77 -3.56 -18.97
C ALA A 159 -12.63 -4.57 -19.72
N PRO A 160 -12.08 -5.51 -20.53
CA PRO A 160 -12.90 -6.36 -21.39
C PRO A 160 -13.47 -7.56 -20.63
N ALA A 161 -13.41 -7.57 -19.29
CA ALA A 161 -13.67 -8.77 -18.50
C ALA A 161 -14.65 -8.59 -17.31
N LEU A 162 -14.93 -7.37 -16.86
CA LEU A 162 -15.81 -7.16 -15.69
C LEU A 162 -17.28 -6.85 -16.04
N ALA A 163 -17.59 -6.54 -17.30
CA ALA A 163 -18.97 -6.30 -17.75
C ALA A 163 -19.67 -7.57 -18.29
N ALA A 164 -18.94 -8.68 -18.47
CA ALA A 164 -19.50 -9.92 -19.02
C ALA A 164 -20.06 -10.87 -17.94
N GLU A 165 -19.63 -10.71 -16.68
CA GLU A 165 -20.27 -11.38 -15.56
C GLU A 165 -21.28 -10.41 -14.93
N GLY A 166 -22.56 -10.61 -15.27
CA GLY A 166 -23.66 -10.03 -14.51
C GLY A 166 -23.59 -10.42 -13.02
N PRO A 167 -24.39 -9.78 -12.15
CA PRO A 167 -24.39 -10.07 -10.71
C PRO A 167 -24.48 -11.59 -10.49
N PRO A 168 -23.72 -12.15 -9.52
CA PRO A 168 -23.67 -13.59 -9.30
C PRO A 168 -25.10 -14.10 -9.14
N GLY A 169 -25.50 -14.96 -10.09
CA GLY A 169 -26.83 -15.57 -10.06
C GLY A 169 -27.02 -16.35 -8.76
N PRO A 170 -28.28 -16.58 -8.35
CA PRO A 170 -28.56 -17.35 -7.14
C PRO A 170 -27.79 -18.68 -7.17
N PRO A 171 -27.28 -19.14 -6.03
CA PRO A 171 -26.50 -20.37 -5.95
C PRO A 171 -27.27 -21.49 -6.65
N ARG A 172 -26.63 -22.14 -7.64
CA ARG A 172 -27.27 -23.21 -8.40
C ARG A 172 -27.74 -24.28 -7.40
N PRO A 173 -29.00 -24.76 -7.51
CA PRO A 173 -29.43 -25.87 -6.70
C PRO A 173 -28.46 -27.05 -6.91
N PRO A 174 -28.17 -27.82 -5.85
CA PRO A 174 -27.30 -28.98 -5.97
C PRO A 174 -27.81 -29.88 -7.12
N PRO A 175 -26.91 -30.48 -7.91
CA PRO A 175 -27.31 -31.35 -9.00
C PRO A 175 -28.25 -32.43 -8.47
N PRO A 176 -29.33 -32.76 -9.19
CA PRO A 176 -30.20 -33.84 -8.78
C PRO A 176 -29.36 -35.11 -8.62
N PRO A 177 -29.60 -35.91 -7.56
CA PRO A 177 -28.90 -37.17 -7.40
C PRO A 177 -29.04 -38.01 -8.68
N PRO A 178 -28.01 -38.78 -9.07
CA PRO A 178 -28.07 -39.60 -10.27
C PRO A 178 -29.34 -40.45 -10.26
N ALA A 179 -30.06 -40.48 -11.38
CA ALA A 179 -31.25 -41.29 -11.55
C ALA A 179 -30.90 -42.76 -11.24
N GLY A 180 -31.24 -43.20 -10.02
CA GLY A 180 -30.80 -44.47 -9.44
C GLY A 180 -30.38 -44.42 -7.97
N ALA A 181 -30.26 -43.25 -7.34
CA ALA A 181 -29.91 -43.11 -5.92
C ALA A 181 -31.08 -42.71 -5.00
N ALA A 182 -32.33 -42.94 -5.41
CA ALA A 182 -33.49 -42.84 -4.55
C ALA A 182 -33.93 -44.26 -4.12
N GLU A 183 -33.90 -44.49 -2.80
CA GLU A 183 -34.50 -45.61 -2.06
C GLU A 183 -33.94 -47.02 -2.31
N ARG A 184 -32.88 -47.38 -1.56
CA ARG A 184 -32.87 -48.73 -0.97
C ARG A 184 -33.51 -48.62 0.42
N PRO A 185 -34.70 -49.21 0.62
CA PRO A 185 -35.40 -49.15 1.89
C PRO A 185 -34.63 -49.89 2.97
N SER A 186 -34.84 -49.41 4.19
CA SER A 186 -34.29 -49.77 5.49
C SER A 186 -34.57 -51.21 5.96
N ASP A 187 -34.34 -52.21 5.12
CA ASP A 187 -34.56 -53.63 5.44
C ASP A 187 -33.32 -54.33 6.03
N GLU A 188 -32.13 -53.76 5.84
CA GLU A 188 -30.88 -54.35 6.34
C GLU A 188 -30.70 -54.16 7.85
N VAL A 189 -31.22 -53.06 8.42
CA VAL A 189 -31.14 -52.79 9.86
C VAL A 189 -32.13 -53.63 10.68
N ARG A 190 -33.28 -54.01 10.09
CA ARG A 190 -34.24 -54.92 10.74
C ARG A 190 -33.77 -56.38 10.75
N SER A 191 -33.02 -56.81 9.73
CA SER A 191 -32.45 -58.17 9.64
C SER A 191 -31.36 -58.42 10.70
N ILE A 192 -30.53 -57.41 10.99
CA ILE A 192 -29.46 -57.52 12.01
C ILE A 192 -30.06 -57.52 13.43
N SER A 193 -31.12 -56.75 13.69
CA SER A 193 -31.78 -56.73 15.00
C SER A 193 -32.56 -58.02 15.29
N ALA A 194 -33.12 -58.69 14.29
CA ALA A 194 -33.84 -59.95 14.46
C ALA A 194 -32.90 -61.16 14.67
N GLY A 195 -31.73 -61.16 14.02
CA GLY A 195 -30.72 -62.21 14.18
C GLY A 195 -30.04 -62.23 15.57
N ALA A 196 -29.94 -61.07 16.22
CA ALA A 196 -29.34 -60.95 17.55
C ALA A 196 -30.26 -61.44 18.70
N MET A 197 -31.59 -61.38 18.54
CA MET A 197 -32.55 -61.83 19.56
C MET A 197 -32.80 -63.35 19.58
N VAL A 198 -32.40 -64.09 18.55
CA VAL A 198 -32.58 -65.57 18.48
C VAL A 198 -31.36 -66.32 19.05
N ARG A 199 -30.24 -65.64 19.32
CA ARG A 199 -29.02 -66.26 19.90
C ARG A 199 -28.87 -66.07 21.42
N LEU A 200 -29.89 -65.58 22.11
CA LEU A 200 -29.85 -65.33 23.56
C LEU A 200 -31.02 -66.00 24.35
N ALA A 201 -31.68 -66.99 23.76
CA ALA A 201 -32.56 -67.95 24.44
C ALA A 201 -32.04 -69.37 24.15
#